data_AF-A0A031GBY8-F1
#
_entry.id   AF-A0A031GBY8-F1
#
_cell.length_a   1.000
_cell.length_b   1.000
_cell.length_c   1.000
_cell.angle_alpha   90.00
_cell.angle_beta   90.00
_cell.angle_gamma   90.00
#
_symmetry.space_group_name_H-M   'P 1'
#
loop_
_entity.id
_entity.type
_entity.pdbx_description
1 polymer ?
#
loop_
_entity_poly.entity_id
_entity_poly.type
_entity_poly.pdbx_seq_one_letter_code
_entity_poly.pdbx_strand_id
1 'polypeptide(L)'
;MRNPIQTQQTRARKEFKALGRAEKNGVTDAEIVQEMVKDMANPGSAQSVMQAAAAVMYMSAVKEGDTPITTAVNRCLERQRKEKANTRAVPSPA
;
A
#
# COMPACT_ATOMS: atom_id res chain seq x y z
N MET A 1 -8.14 -4.36 -31.71
CA MET A 1 -8.62 -4.61 -30.33
C MET A 1 -8.53 -3.30 -29.56
N ARG A 2 -9.66 -2.77 -29.05
CA ARG A 2 -9.66 -1.52 -28.25
C ARG A 2 -9.01 -1.80 -26.90
N ASN A 3 -8.02 -0.99 -26.51
CA ASN A 3 -7.44 -1.05 -25.17
C ASN A 3 -8.54 -0.91 -24.12
N PRO A 4 -8.72 -1.88 -23.20
CA PRO A 4 -9.64 -1.69 -22.09
C PRO A 4 -9.15 -0.49 -21.28
N ILE A 5 -10.07 0.43 -20.97
CA ILE A 5 -9.79 1.63 -20.17
C ILE A 5 -9.12 1.16 -18.86
N GLN A 6 -7.84 1.50 -18.69
CA GLN A 6 -7.11 1.16 -17.47
C GLN A 6 -7.53 2.10 -16.35
N THR A 7 -8.61 1.76 -15.65
CA THR A 7 -8.99 2.44 -14.41
C THR A 7 -8.08 2.02 -13.26
N GLN A 8 -7.97 2.84 -12.21
CA GLN A 8 -7.20 2.46 -11.01
C GLN A 8 -7.67 1.12 -10.43
N GLN A 9 -8.98 0.87 -10.47
CA GLN A 9 -9.57 -0.42 -10.08
C GLN A 9 -9.07 -1.59 -10.93
N THR A 10 -8.97 -1.42 -12.25
CA THR A 10 -8.46 -2.48 -13.13
C THR A 10 -6.97 -2.76 -12.89
N ARG A 11 -6.18 -1.78 -12.46
CA ARG A 11 -4.76 -1.97 -12.11
C ARG A 11 -4.62 -2.77 -10.84
N ALA A 12 -5.31 -2.39 -9.76
CA ALA A 12 -5.30 -3.16 -8.51
C ALA A 12 -5.76 -4.62 -8.70
N ARG A 13 -6.81 -4.84 -9.52
CA ARG A 13 -7.28 -6.18 -9.86
C ARG A 13 -6.23 -7.03 -10.60
N LYS A 14 -5.34 -6.43 -11.40
CA LYS A 14 -4.25 -7.17 -12.06
C LYS A 14 -3.25 -7.69 -11.02
N GLU A 15 -2.86 -6.84 -10.08
CA GLU A 15 -1.96 -7.22 -8.98
C GLU A 15 -2.55 -8.33 -8.12
N PHE A 16 -3.83 -8.22 -7.72
CA PHE A 16 -4.48 -9.27 -6.93
C PHE A 16 -4.54 -10.61 -7.67
N LYS A 17 -4.78 -10.60 -8.98
CA LYS A 17 -4.75 -11.80 -9.82
C LYS A 17 -3.35 -12.38 -9.94
N ALA A 18 -2.30 -11.54 -9.98
CA ALA A 18 -0.92 -12.00 -10.00
C ALA A 18 -0.54 -12.68 -8.68
N LEU A 19 -0.85 -12.06 -7.53
CA LEU A 19 -0.62 -12.65 -6.21
C LEU A 19 -1.41 -13.95 -6.01
N GLY A 20 -2.70 -13.98 -6.39
CA GLY A 20 -3.50 -15.20 -6.32
C GLY A 20 -3.03 -16.31 -7.27
N ARG A 21 -2.35 -15.97 -8.38
CA ARG A 21 -1.66 -16.96 -9.21
C ARG A 21 -0.38 -17.47 -8.54
N ALA A 22 0.38 -16.58 -7.91
CA ALA A 22 1.62 -16.94 -7.20
C ALA A 22 1.33 -17.97 -6.09
N GLU A 23 0.35 -17.67 -5.22
CA GLU A 23 -0.11 -18.57 -4.15
C GLU A 23 -0.50 -19.96 -4.66
N LYS A 24 -1.30 -20.00 -5.74
CA LYS A 24 -1.76 -21.27 -6.34
C LYS A 24 -0.62 -22.14 -6.87
N ASN A 25 0.51 -21.53 -7.22
CA ASN A 25 1.67 -22.23 -7.77
C ASN A 25 2.82 -22.36 -6.75
N GLY A 26 2.58 -22.02 -5.48
CA GLY A 26 3.59 -22.12 -4.42
C GLY A 26 4.75 -21.12 -4.56
N VAL A 27 4.58 -20.05 -5.33
CA VAL A 27 5.57 -18.97 -5.45
C VAL A 27 5.50 -18.11 -4.20
N THR A 28 6.64 -17.98 -3.51
CA THR A 28 6.76 -17.25 -2.24
C THR A 28 6.91 -15.74 -2.44
N ASP A 29 6.52 -14.96 -1.44
CA ASP A 29 6.75 -13.51 -1.44
C ASP A 29 8.23 -13.16 -1.63
N ALA A 30 9.15 -13.96 -1.08
CA ALA A 30 10.59 -13.77 -1.25
C ALA A 30 11.03 -13.90 -2.71
N GLU A 31 10.49 -14.88 -3.45
CA GLU A 31 10.77 -15.06 -4.88
C GLU A 31 10.19 -13.90 -5.70
N ILE A 32 8.98 -13.46 -5.39
CA ILE A 32 8.36 -12.29 -6.05
C ILE A 32 9.22 -11.04 -5.82
N VAL A 33 9.66 -10.80 -4.58
CA VAL A 33 10.51 -9.66 -4.23
C VAL A 33 11.85 -9.73 -4.98
N GLN A 34 12.49 -10.89 -5.03
CA GLN A 34 13.76 -11.05 -5.76
C GLN A 34 13.60 -10.75 -7.25
N GLU A 35 12.52 -11.20 -7.88
CA GLU A 35 12.24 -10.86 -9.28
C GLU A 35 11.93 -9.37 -9.47
N MET A 36 11.12 -8.76 -8.60
CA MET A 36 10.81 -7.32 -8.66
C MET A 36 12.07 -6.44 -8.55
N VAL A 37 13.01 -6.83 -7.69
CA VAL A 37 14.24 -6.06 -7.45
C VAL A 37 15.11 -5.95 -8.70
N LYS A 38 15.08 -6.95 -9.59
CA LYS A 38 15.88 -6.95 -10.83
C LYS A 38 15.51 -5.81 -11.79
N ASP A 39 14.25 -5.38 -11.75
CA ASP A 39 13.72 -4.30 -12.60
C ASP A 39 13.90 -2.90 -11.97
N MET A 40 14.47 -2.82 -10.76
CA MET A 40 14.67 -1.55 -10.05
C MET A 40 15.97 -0.87 -10.47
N ALA A 41 16.05 0.44 -10.21
CA ALA A 41 17.21 1.25 -10.58
C ALA A 41 18.52 0.82 -9.87
N ASN A 42 18.44 0.23 -8.68
CA ASN A 42 19.61 -0.27 -7.94
C ASN A 42 19.34 -1.64 -7.29
N PRO A 43 19.34 -2.73 -8.07
CA PRO A 43 18.95 -4.06 -7.60
C PRO A 43 19.79 -4.60 -6.44
N GLY A 44 21.06 -4.19 -6.34
CA GLY A 44 21.96 -4.65 -5.28
C GLY A 44 21.76 -3.95 -3.94
N SER A 45 20.89 -2.93 -3.86
CA SER A 45 20.70 -2.15 -2.64
C SER A 45 19.68 -2.77 -1.70
N ALA A 46 19.98 -2.72 -0.39
CA ALA A 46 19.02 -3.09 0.64
C ALA A 46 17.72 -2.26 0.54
N GLN A 47 17.82 -1.01 0.10
CA GLN A 47 16.67 -0.14 -0.13
C GLN A 47 15.71 -0.69 -1.20
N SER A 48 16.23 -1.19 -2.33
CA SER A 48 15.39 -1.78 -3.38
C SER A 48 14.68 -3.06 -2.89
N VAL A 49 15.38 -3.90 -2.13
CA VAL A 49 14.77 -5.08 -1.50
C VAL A 49 13.64 -4.68 -0.56
N MET A 50 13.86 -3.69 0.31
CA MET A 50 12.84 -3.20 1.23
C MET A 50 11.63 -2.59 0.50
N GLN A 51 11.86 -1.84 -0.58
CA GLN A 51 10.80 -1.25 -1.38
C GLN A 51 9.93 -2.30 -2.07
N ALA A 52 10.54 -3.31 -2.68
CA ALA A 52 9.82 -4.42 -3.29
C ALA A 52 9.05 -5.24 -2.25
N ALA A 53 9.67 -5.57 -1.11
CA ALA A 53 9.01 -6.28 -0.01
C ALA A 53 7.81 -5.49 0.53
N ALA A 54 7.96 -4.19 0.77
CA ALA A 54 6.87 -3.34 1.24
C ALA A 54 5.70 -3.29 0.24
N ALA A 55 5.99 -3.27 -1.07
CA ALA A 55 4.96 -3.30 -2.11
C ALA A 55 4.17 -4.61 -2.13
N VAL A 56 4.86 -5.76 -2.03
CA VAL A 56 4.21 -7.08 -1.95
C VAL A 56 3.34 -7.17 -0.69
N MET A 57 3.89 -6.86 0.48
CA MET A 57 3.15 -6.89 1.75
C MET A 57 1.91 -5.99 1.71
N TYR A 58 2.05 -4.77 1.20
CA TYR A 58 0.94 -3.82 1.07
C TYR A 58 -0.17 -4.39 0.17
N MET A 59 0.19 -4.90 -1.01
CA MET A 59 -0.81 -5.41 -1.96
C MET A 59 -1.46 -6.71 -1.51
N SER A 60 -0.74 -7.57 -0.79
CA SER A 60 -1.30 -8.76 -0.14
C SER A 60 -2.34 -8.37 0.90
N ALA A 61 -2.04 -7.42 1.79
CA ALA A 61 -3.01 -6.92 2.77
C ALA A 61 -4.26 -6.32 2.08
N VAL A 62 -4.06 -5.50 1.05
CA VAL A 62 -5.19 -4.90 0.31
C VAL A 62 -6.04 -5.96 -0.40
N LYS A 63 -5.42 -7.03 -0.92
CA LYS A 63 -6.14 -8.17 -1.53
C LYS A 63 -7.03 -8.87 -0.49
N GLU A 64 -6.58 -8.99 0.75
CA GLU A 64 -7.32 -9.61 1.86
C GLU A 64 -8.44 -8.72 2.42
N GLY A 65 -8.51 -7.46 1.98
CA GLY A 65 -9.54 -6.50 2.39
C GLY A 65 -9.05 -5.48 3.41
N ASP A 66 -7.78 -5.53 3.82
CA ASP A 66 -7.20 -4.51 4.68
C ASP A 66 -6.99 -3.20 3.91
N THR A 67 -7.10 -2.08 4.62
CA THR A 67 -6.89 -0.75 4.05
C THR A 67 -5.94 0.07 4.93
N PRO A 68 -4.66 -0.34 5.04
CA PRO A 68 -3.74 0.22 6.04
C PRO A 68 -3.54 1.73 5.89
N ILE A 69 -3.53 2.26 4.67
CA ILE A 69 -3.48 3.72 4.42
C ILE A 69 -4.75 4.41 4.91
N THR A 70 -5.94 3.91 4.57
CA THR A 70 -7.21 4.49 5.03
C THR A 70 -7.28 4.50 6.55
N THR A 71 -6.93 3.39 7.19
CA THR A 71 -6.89 3.28 8.66
C THR A 71 -5.89 4.25 9.28
N ALA A 72 -4.72 4.44 8.69
CA ALA A 72 -3.73 5.40 9.17
C ALA A 72 -4.20 6.86 9.00
N VAL A 73 -4.77 7.19 7.84
CA VAL A 73 -5.30 8.52 7.53
C VAL A 73 -6.43 8.90 8.48
N ASN A 74 -7.37 7.98 8.74
CA ASN A 74 -8.47 8.22 9.67
C ASN A 74 -7.95 8.56 11.07
N ARG A 75 -6.98 7.79 11.58
CA ARG A 75 -6.32 8.07 12.88
C ARG A 75 -5.66 9.45 12.90
N CYS A 76 -4.96 9.83 11.84
CA CYS A 76 -4.34 11.15 11.73
C CYS A 76 -5.39 12.28 11.75
N LEU A 77 -6.48 12.14 11.00
CA LEU A 77 -7.55 13.14 10.93
C LEU A 77 -8.31 13.26 12.25
N GLU A 78 -8.56 12.14 12.94
CA GLU A 78 -9.16 12.15 14.28
C GLU A 78 -8.30 12.91 15.29
N ARG A 79 -6.99 12.67 15.30
CA ARG A 79 -6.05 13.41 16.16
C ARG A 79 -6.12 14.91 15.88
N GLN A 80 -6.05 15.32 14.62
CA GLN A 80 -6.12 16.74 14.24
C GLN A 80 -7.45 17.40 14.64
N ARG A 81 -8.58 16.67 14.55
CA ARG A 81 -9.88 17.18 15.01
C ARG A 81 -9.92 17.41 16.51
N LYS A 82 -9.37 16.46 17.29
CA LYS A 82 -9.27 16.58 18.76
C LYS A 82 -8.38 17.75 19.18
N GLU A 83 -7.23 17.93 18.53
CA GLU A 83 -6.33 19.07 18.76
C GLU A 83 -7.03 20.40 18.48
N LYS A 84 -7.69 20.54 17.32
CA LYS A 84 -8.44 21.75 16.95
C LYS A 84 -9.60 22.06 17.91
N ALA A 85 -10.31 21.04 18.40
CA ALA A 85 -11.37 21.22 19.37
C ALA A 85 -10.82 21.70 20.73
N ASN A 86 -9.68 21.17 21.16
CA ASN A 86 -9.03 21.56 22.41
C ASN A 86 -8.52 23.02 22.35
N THR A 87 -7.96 23.45 21.22
CA THR A 87 -7.50 24.84 21.05
C THR A 87 -8.66 25.85 21.02
N ARG A 88 -9.84 25.47 20.53
CA ARG A 88 -11.05 26.33 20.54
C ARG A 88 -11.73 26.42 21.91
N ALA A 89 -11.41 25.53 22.84
CA ALA A 89 -11.99 25.49 24.17
C ALA A 89 -11.26 26.41 25.19
N VAL A 90 -10.16 27.07 24.79
CA VAL A 90 -9.47 28.05 25.63
C VAL A 90 -10.06 29.43 25.34
N PRO A 91 -10.88 30.02 26.24
CA PRO A 91 -11.38 31.37 26.06
C PRO A 91 -10.21 32.36 26.16
N SER A 92 -10.16 33.30 25.21
CA SER A 92 -9.26 34.45 25.28
C SER A 92 -9.57 35.23 26.57
N PRO A 93 -8.58 35.57 27.41
CA PRO A 93 -8.83 36.44 28.56
C PRO A 93 -9.31 37.80 28.02
N ALA A 94 -10.39 38.28 28.62
CA ALA A 94 -11.03 39.57 28.32
C ALA A 94 -10.17 40.75 28.79
#